data_AF-A0AAV5ZS65-F1
#
_entry.id   AF-A0AAV5ZS65-F1
#
_cell.length_a   1.000
_cell.length_b   1.000
_cell.length_c   1.000
_cell.angle_alpha   90.00
_cell.angle_beta   90.00
_cell.angle_gamma   90.00
#
_symmetry.space_group_name_H-M   'P 1'
#
loop_
_entity.id
_entity.type
_entity.pdbx_description
1 polymer ?
#
loop_
_entity_poly.entity_id
_entity_poly.type
_entity_poly.pdbx_seq_one_letter_code
_entity_poly.pdbx_strand_id
1 'polypeptide(L)'
;MHSSHLVLGGARSGKSRYALEQAAQSGGRVAFLATARALDGDMAARIARHRAERPPRWTTLEEPQDVVATCRRAATAHDLIVVDCATLWVANLMERGDDDSAVLAAADDLAALQRAHAVSLVIVSNEVGAGV
;
A
#
# COMPACT_ATOMS: atom_id res chain seq x y z
N MET A 1 -9.21 17.05 -8.32
CA MET A 1 -9.21 16.90 -6.84
C MET A 1 -8.50 15.61 -6.53
N HIS A 2 -7.45 15.66 -5.71
CA HIS A 2 -6.70 14.46 -5.27
C HIS A 2 -7.28 14.01 -3.93
N SER A 3 -7.50 12.72 -3.77
CA SER A 3 -8.12 12.14 -2.57
C SER A 3 -7.16 11.22 -1.84
N SER A 4 -7.34 11.12 -0.52
CA SER A 4 -6.70 10.12 0.32
C SER A 4 -7.78 9.22 0.91
N HIS A 5 -7.66 7.91 0.70
CA HIS A 5 -8.60 6.92 1.21
C HIS A 5 -7.85 5.87 2.03
N LEU A 6 -8.24 5.69 3.29
CA LEU A 6 -7.78 4.61 4.16
C LEU A 6 -8.83 3.52 4.21
N VAL A 7 -8.44 2.29 3.89
CA VAL A 7 -9.30 1.09 3.93
C VAL A 7 -8.85 0.20 5.08
N LEU A 8 -9.66 0.12 6.14
CA LEU A 8 -9.35 -0.61 7.38
C LEU A 8 -10.25 -1.83 7.58
N GLY A 9 -9.77 -2.85 8.30
CA GLY A 9 -10.58 -3.99 8.77
C GLY A 9 -9.78 -5.28 8.97
N GLY A 10 -10.41 -6.32 9.53
CA GLY A 10 -9.73 -7.56 9.94
C GLY A 10 -9.24 -8.45 8.79
N ALA A 11 -8.47 -9.50 9.09
CA ALA A 11 -7.94 -10.40 8.06
C ALA A 11 -9.05 -11.00 7.17
N ARG A 12 -8.77 -11.14 5.86
CA ARG A 12 -9.69 -11.72 4.85
C ARG A 12 -11.06 -11.01 4.68
N SER A 13 -11.25 -9.80 5.24
CA SER A 13 -12.51 -9.04 5.11
C SER A 13 -12.77 -8.37 3.73
N GLY A 14 -11.97 -8.67 2.70
CA GLY A 14 -12.17 -8.13 1.34
C GLY A 14 -11.58 -6.74 1.04
N LYS A 15 -10.88 -6.10 1.99
CA LYS A 15 -10.28 -4.75 1.84
C LYS A 15 -9.43 -4.54 0.60
N SER A 16 -8.53 -5.49 0.30
CA SER A 16 -7.66 -5.38 -0.88
C SER A 16 -8.52 -5.34 -2.15
N ARG A 17 -9.55 -6.20 -2.27
CA ARG A 17 -10.48 -6.18 -3.40
C ARG A 17 -11.23 -4.85 -3.50
N TYR A 18 -11.76 -4.35 -2.39
CA TYR A 18 -12.42 -3.03 -2.35
C TYR A 18 -11.47 -1.90 -2.81
N ALA A 19 -10.21 -1.91 -2.35
CA ALA A 19 -9.21 -0.93 -2.77
C ALA A 19 -8.89 -1.04 -4.27
N LEU A 20 -8.79 -2.25 -4.81
CA LEU A 20 -8.60 -2.49 -6.24
C LEU A 20 -9.79 -1.98 -7.08
N GLU A 21 -11.02 -2.23 -6.63
CA GLU A 21 -12.24 -1.76 -7.29
C GLU A 21 -12.32 -0.23 -7.33
N GLN A 22 -12.05 0.43 -6.20
CA GLN A 22 -11.99 1.89 -6.11
C GLN A 22 -10.91 2.48 -7.03
N ALA A 23 -9.72 1.88 -7.05
CA ALA A 23 -8.64 2.32 -7.92
C ALA A 23 -8.96 2.09 -9.41
N ALA A 24 -9.66 1.01 -9.75
CA ALA A 24 -10.08 0.73 -11.12
C ALA A 24 -11.10 1.76 -11.65
N GLN A 25 -11.96 2.28 -10.78
CA GLN A 25 -12.94 3.33 -11.10
C GLN A 25 -12.33 4.71 -11.30
N SER A 26 -11.07 4.93 -10.91
CA SER A 26 -10.40 6.23 -11.04
C SER A 26 -10.17 6.69 -12.49
N GLY A 27 -10.16 5.75 -13.45
CA GLY A 27 -9.87 6.03 -14.86
C GLY A 27 -8.44 6.47 -15.18
N GLY A 28 -7.57 6.62 -14.16
CA GLY A 28 -6.20 7.10 -14.30
C GLY A 28 -5.14 5.99 -14.42
N ARG A 29 -3.88 6.39 -14.52
CA ARG A 29 -2.72 5.49 -14.43
C ARG A 29 -2.52 5.09 -12.98
N VAL A 30 -2.61 3.79 -12.70
CA VAL A 30 -2.55 3.25 -11.34
C VAL A 30 -1.23 2.51 -11.12
N ALA A 31 -0.56 2.82 -10.00
CA ALA A 31 0.49 1.98 -9.45
C ALA A 31 -0.03 1.22 -8.23
N PHE A 32 0.27 -0.09 -8.16
CA PHE A 32 0.05 -0.91 -6.99
C PHE A 32 1.39 -1.15 -6.30
N LEU A 33 1.54 -0.69 -5.06
CA LEU A 33 2.71 -0.87 -4.22
C LEU A 33 2.42 -1.96 -3.18
N ALA A 34 3.04 -3.12 -3.39
CA ALA A 34 2.98 -4.24 -2.46
C ALA A 34 4.10 -4.11 -1.42
N THR A 35 3.74 -4.17 -0.14
CA THR A 35 4.70 -4.11 0.98
C THR A 35 4.97 -5.49 1.59
N ALA A 36 4.20 -6.50 1.19
CA ALA A 36 4.36 -7.87 1.66
C ALA A 36 5.63 -8.53 1.10
N ARG A 37 6.34 -9.27 1.97
CA ARG A 37 7.46 -10.14 1.59
C ARG A 37 6.99 -11.60 1.58
N ALA A 38 7.42 -12.38 0.59
CA ALA A 38 7.16 -13.83 0.53
C ALA A 38 8.09 -14.60 1.47
N LEU A 39 7.90 -14.43 2.79
CA LEU A 39 8.74 -15.02 3.83
C LEU A 39 8.50 -16.53 4.03
N ASP A 40 7.32 -17.01 3.62
CA ASP A 40 6.95 -18.42 3.65
C ASP A 40 6.12 -18.82 2.40
N GLY A 41 5.88 -20.12 2.23
CA GLY A 41 5.16 -20.67 1.07
C GLY A 41 3.69 -20.24 1.00
N ASP A 42 3.03 -20.08 2.15
CA ASP A 42 1.63 -19.65 2.21
C ASP A 42 1.49 -18.18 1.78
N MET A 43 2.41 -17.33 2.22
CA MET A 43 2.53 -15.92 1.84
C MET A 43 2.88 -15.79 0.36
N ALA A 44 3.79 -16.63 -0.16
CA ALA A 44 4.14 -16.66 -1.58
C ALA A 44 2.92 -16.99 -2.45
N ALA A 45 2.16 -18.04 -2.09
CA ALA A 45 0.94 -18.42 -2.80
C ALA A 45 -0.13 -17.31 -2.73
N ARG A 46 -0.25 -16.65 -1.58
CA ARG A 46 -1.17 -15.52 -1.40
C ARG A 46 -0.78 -14.31 -2.25
N ILE A 47 0.50 -13.96 -2.29
CA ILE A 47 1.03 -12.89 -3.15
C ILE A 47 0.76 -13.22 -4.62
N ALA A 48 1.00 -14.45 -5.06
CA ALA A 48 0.73 -14.89 -6.43
C ALA A 48 -0.75 -14.72 -6.80
N ARG A 49 -1.67 -15.14 -5.92
CA ARG A 49 -3.11 -14.92 -6.11
C ARG A 49 -3.46 -13.43 -6.20
N HIS A 50 -2.95 -12.62 -5.26
CA HIS A 50 -3.20 -11.17 -5.25
C HIS A 50 -2.62 -10.47 -6.48
N ARG A 51 -1.50 -10.94 -7.04
CA ARG A 51 -0.95 -10.42 -8.30
C ARG A 51 -1.90 -10.74 -9.48
N ALA A 52 -2.48 -11.93 -9.52
CA ALA A 52 -3.42 -12.32 -10.58
C ALA A 52 -4.74 -11.54 -10.58
N GLU A 53 -5.16 -11.01 -9.42
CA GLU A 53 -6.35 -10.16 -9.30
C GLU A 53 -6.13 -8.72 -9.82
N ARG A 54 -4.88 -8.33 -10.09
CA ARG A 54 -4.54 -6.97 -10.54
C ARG A 54 -4.77 -6.81 -12.04
N PRO A 55 -5.34 -5.68 -12.49
CA PRO A 55 -5.42 -5.39 -13.91
C PRO A 55 -4.03 -5.34 -14.57
N PRO A 56 -3.83 -5.97 -15.75
CA PRO A 56 -2.53 -6.00 -16.44
C PRO A 56 -1.97 -4.62 -16.81
N ARG A 57 -2.86 -3.62 -16.92
CA ARG A 57 -2.50 -2.23 -17.26
C ARG A 57 -1.87 -1.46 -16.08
N TRP A 58 -1.85 -2.03 -14.89
CA TRP A 58 -1.31 -1.38 -13.70
C TRP A 58 0.17 -1.70 -13.52
N THR A 59 0.93 -0.72 -13.06
CA THR A 59 2.32 -0.95 -12.64
C THR A 59 2.32 -1.58 -11.27
N THR A 60 2.90 -2.78 -11.13
CA THR A 60 3.16 -3.38 -9.82
C THR A 60 4.57 -3.02 -9.35
N LEU A 61 4.66 -2.46 -8.15
CA LEU A 61 5.90 -2.14 -7.45
C LEU A 61 5.96 -2.98 -6.17
N GLU A 62 7.08 -3.61 -5.90
CA GLU A 62 7.29 -4.42 -4.70
C GLU A 62 8.37 -3.77 -3.89
N GLU A 63 7.94 -3.08 -2.84
CA GLU A 63 8.82 -2.29 -1.98
C GLU A 63 8.36 -2.45 -0.53
N PRO A 64 9.02 -3.32 0.25
CA PRO A 64 8.62 -3.58 1.64
C PRO A 64 9.02 -2.47 2.61
N GLN A 65 10.00 -1.62 2.27
CA GLN A 65 10.67 -0.74 3.23
C GLN A 65 10.65 0.73 2.76
N ASP A 66 11.17 1.02 1.57
CA ASP A 66 11.32 2.37 1.02
C ASP A 66 10.03 2.88 0.34
N VAL A 67 8.88 2.67 1.00
CA VAL A 67 7.54 2.95 0.46
C VAL A 67 7.40 4.43 0.10
N VAL A 68 7.84 5.34 0.98
CA VAL A 68 7.76 6.79 0.73
C VAL A 68 8.51 7.18 -0.54
N ALA A 69 9.77 6.76 -0.67
CA ALA A 69 10.60 7.08 -1.83
C ALA A 69 10.02 6.48 -3.12
N THR A 70 9.53 5.24 -3.05
CA THR A 70 8.89 4.57 -4.18
C THR A 70 7.58 5.24 -4.58
N CYS A 71 6.76 5.68 -3.63
CA CYS A 71 5.57 6.51 -3.90
C CYS A 71 5.96 7.84 -4.57
N ARG A 72 7.05 8.51 -4.15
CA ARG A 72 7.49 9.79 -4.75
C ARG A 72 7.85 9.60 -6.21
N ARG A 73 8.60 8.54 -6.54
CA ARG A 73 8.93 8.20 -7.94
C ARG A 73 7.68 7.85 -8.72
N ALA A 74 6.80 6.99 -8.17
CA ALA A 74 5.59 6.55 -8.84
C ALA A 74 4.63 7.71 -9.16
N ALA A 75 4.53 8.70 -8.26
CA ALA A 75 3.70 9.88 -8.42
C ALA A 75 4.06 10.74 -9.64
N THR A 76 5.28 10.60 -10.21
CA THR A 76 5.66 11.31 -11.44
C THR A 76 5.00 10.75 -12.70
N ALA A 77 4.53 9.50 -12.65
CA ALA A 77 4.01 8.76 -13.81
C ALA A 77 2.59 8.20 -13.60
N HIS A 78 2.03 8.31 -12.40
CA HIS A 78 0.77 7.70 -12.01
C HIS A 78 -0.12 8.73 -11.30
N ASP A 79 -1.42 8.61 -11.53
CA ASP A 79 -2.43 9.53 -11.00
C ASP A 79 -2.99 9.01 -9.65
N LEU A 80 -2.88 7.68 -9.43
CA LEU A 80 -3.29 7.01 -8.19
C LEU A 80 -2.29 5.92 -7.81
N ILE A 81 -2.00 5.82 -6.51
CA ILE A 81 -1.16 4.77 -5.93
C ILE A 81 -1.97 4.01 -4.86
N VAL A 82 -2.02 2.68 -4.99
CA VAL A 82 -2.56 1.77 -3.97
C VAL A 82 -1.39 1.22 -3.16
N VAL A 83 -1.42 1.37 -1.84
CA VAL A 83 -0.44 0.78 -0.91
C VAL A 83 -1.11 -0.37 -0.14
N ASP A 84 -0.65 -1.61 -0.36
CA ASP A 84 -1.20 -2.82 0.28
C ASP A 84 -0.05 -3.64 0.91
N CYS A 85 0.13 -3.64 2.25
CA CYS A 85 -0.62 -2.86 3.25
C CYS A 85 0.30 -2.11 4.23
N ALA A 86 -0.25 -1.08 4.88
CA ALA A 86 0.44 -0.28 5.90
C ALA A 86 0.88 -1.13 7.09
N THR A 87 0.12 -2.16 7.48
CA THR A 87 0.47 -3.03 8.62
C THR A 87 1.76 -3.80 8.36
N LEU A 88 1.91 -4.41 7.17
CA LEU A 88 3.14 -5.11 6.82
C LEU A 88 4.29 -4.14 6.60
N TRP A 89 4.03 -2.95 6.07
CA TRP A 89 5.05 -1.92 5.96
C TRP A 89 5.62 -1.55 7.33
N VAL A 90 4.77 -1.21 8.30
CA VAL A 90 5.19 -0.90 9.68
C VAL A 90 5.98 -2.07 10.28
N ALA A 91 5.51 -3.30 10.13
CA ALA A 91 6.25 -4.49 10.60
C ALA A 91 7.64 -4.60 9.93
N ASN A 92 7.75 -4.35 8.62
CA ASN A 92 9.03 -4.36 7.92
C ASN A 92 9.98 -3.24 8.37
N LEU A 93 9.46 -2.08 8.78
CA LEU A 93 10.25 -0.98 9.34
C LEU A 93 10.78 -1.36 10.72
N MET A 94 9.92 -1.89 11.59
CA MET A 94 10.31 -2.36 12.93
C MET A 94 11.36 -3.48 12.85
N GLU A 95 11.20 -4.44 11.93
CA GLU A 95 12.19 -5.49 11.70
C GLU A 95 13.53 -4.97 11.17
N ARG A 96 13.53 -3.82 10.47
CA ARG A 96 14.77 -3.14 10.06
C ARG A 96 15.51 -2.51 11.24
N GLY A 97 14.84 -2.35 12.38
CA GLY A 97 15.37 -1.69 13.58
C GLY A 97 15.02 -0.21 13.66
N ASP A 98 14.06 0.27 12.87
CA ASP A 98 13.51 1.62 13.05
C ASP A 98 12.75 1.69 14.38
N ASP A 99 12.94 2.79 15.12
CA ASP A 99 12.15 3.08 16.31
C ASP A 99 10.79 3.71 15.95
N ASP A 100 9.91 3.84 16.95
CA ASP A 100 8.58 4.42 16.78
C ASP A 100 8.63 5.83 16.16
N SER A 101 9.66 6.62 16.49
CA SER A 101 9.79 7.98 15.97
C SER A 101 10.09 7.99 14.47
N ALA A 102 10.95 7.07 14.01
CA ALA A 102 11.27 6.91 12.60
C ALA A 102 10.05 6.38 11.81
N VAL A 103 9.31 5.43 12.37
CA VAL A 103 8.07 4.91 11.76
C VAL A 103 7.01 6.00 11.62
N LEU A 104 6.81 6.80 12.66
CA LEU A 104 5.85 7.93 12.63
C LEU A 104 6.28 8.99 11.62
N ALA A 105 7.57 9.34 11.57
CA ALA A 105 8.09 10.28 10.57
C ALA A 105 7.87 9.78 9.13
N ALA A 106 8.05 8.48 8.87
CA ALA A 106 7.78 7.89 7.56
C ALA A 106 6.29 7.95 7.18
N ALA A 107 5.39 7.77 8.16
CA ALA A 107 3.95 7.92 7.93
C ALA A 107 3.57 9.38 7.62
N ASP A 108 4.16 10.35 8.33
CA ASP A 108 3.99 11.78 8.07
C ASP A 108 4.49 12.16 6.66
N ASP A 109 5.63 11.61 6.25
CA ASP A 109 6.18 11.83 4.90
C ASP A 109 5.28 11.25 3.80
N LEU A 110 4.67 10.08 4.04
CA LEU A 110 3.68 9.51 3.11
C LEU A 110 2.42 10.39 3.02
N ALA A 111 1.96 10.94 4.14
CA ALA A 111 0.84 11.88 4.15
C ALA A 111 1.18 13.21 3.46
N ALA A 112 2.41 13.71 3.63
CA ALA A 112 2.89 14.92 2.98
C ALA A 112 2.97 14.77 1.45
N LEU A 113 3.31 13.56 0.97
CA LEU A 113 3.38 13.24 -0.46
C LEU A 113 2.07 13.52 -1.21
N GLN A 114 0.94 13.13 -0.60
CA GLN A 114 -0.39 13.38 -1.17
C GLN A 114 -0.65 14.88 -1.38
N ARG A 115 -0.19 15.72 -0.45
CA ARG A 115 -0.34 17.18 -0.55
C ARG A 115 0.57 17.79 -1.62
N ALA A 116 1.78 17.27 -1.79
CA ALA A 116 2.80 17.85 -2.65
C ALA A 116 2.67 17.45 -4.13
N HIS A 117 2.29 16.20 -4.41
CA HIS A 117 2.44 15.61 -5.75
C HIS A 117 1.15 15.49 -6.55
N ALA A 118 0.02 15.99 -6.06
CA ALA A 118 -1.24 15.90 -6.79
C ALA A 118 -1.54 14.44 -7.22
N VAL A 119 -1.26 13.48 -6.34
CA VAL A 119 -1.51 12.05 -6.56
C VAL A 119 -2.54 11.55 -5.55
N SER A 120 -3.47 10.71 -5.99
CA SER A 120 -4.42 10.08 -5.07
C SER A 120 -3.79 8.86 -4.40
N LEU A 121 -4.03 8.69 -3.10
CA LEU A 121 -3.53 7.54 -2.34
C LEU A 121 -4.70 6.69 -1.85
N VAL A 122 -4.58 5.38 -2.03
CA VAL A 122 -5.44 4.38 -1.39
C VAL A 122 -4.55 3.50 -0.52
N ILE A 123 -4.72 3.58 0.80
CA ILE A 123 -3.90 2.84 1.76
C ILE A 123 -4.76 1.73 2.37
N VAL A 124 -4.32 0.48 2.26
CA VAL A 124 -4.95 -0.65 2.94
C VAL A 124 -4.24 -0.88 4.27
N SER A 125 -5.00 -1.08 5.35
CA SER A 125 -4.48 -1.43 6.66
C SER A 125 -5.33 -2.52 7.31
N ASN A 126 -4.69 -3.36 8.10
CA ASN A 126 -5.37 -4.36 8.90
C ASN A 126 -5.77 -3.75 10.26
N GLU A 127 -7.00 -4.05 10.69
CA GLU A 127 -7.40 -3.91 12.08
C GLU A 127 -6.84 -5.11 12.85
N VAL A 128 -6.13 -4.86 13.95
CA VAL A 128 -5.43 -5.88 14.76
C VAL A 128 -5.72 -5.77 16.26
N GLY A 129 -6.51 -4.76 16.69
CA GLY A 129 -6.79 -4.47 18.09
C GLY A 129 -8.05 -5.14 18.66
N ALA A 130 -8.91 -5.71 17.81
CA ALA A 130 -10.15 -6.35 18.25
C ALA A 130 -10.01 -7.80 18.76
N GLY A 131 -8.79 -8.36 18.80
CA GLY A 131 -8.57 -9.78 19.11
C GLY A 131 -9.00 -10.72 17.97
N VAL A 132 -8.78 -12.03 18.17
CA VAL A 132 -9.27 -13.11 17.30
C VAL A 132 -10.20 -14.01 18.11
#